data_AF-A0A8X7XPR0-F1
#
_entry.id   AF-A0A8X7XPR0-F1
#
_cell.length_a   1.000
_cell.length_b   1.000
_cell.length_c   1.000
_cell.angle_alpha   90.00
_cell.angle_beta   90.00
_cell.angle_gamma   90.00
#
_symmetry.space_group_name_H-M   'P 1'
#
loop_
_entity.id
_entity.type
_entity.pdbx_description
1 polymer ?
#
loop_
_entity_poly.entity_id
_entity_poly.type
_entity_poly.pdbx_seq_one_letter_code
_entity_poly.pdbx_strand_id
1 'polypeptide(L)'
;MRRRSKSSAVSLEWLVTDKTLLTRLRDGELSPVVVLDEDTRSAADLKADSLVGMLLNALANEVQQGTTQICFLKGGFERFSAVCSELCSQFAGLNFSGAAVRDSDSVLTGRTTPLYDQGGPVEILPFLFLGSAHHSSHREALRSLRITAVLNVSSSCPNLFENELQYKCIPVEDSQAADISSWFAEAIEFIDSVKNNGGRVLVHCQAGISRSATICLAYLIQSWRVRLDEAFDFVKQRRGVISPNLGFMGQLLQFETDVLCH
;
A
#
# COMPACT_ATOMS: atom_id res chain seq x y z
N MET A 1 -13.28 36.42 -33.34
CA MET A 1 -13.07 34.95 -33.33
C MET A 1 -11.73 34.72 -32.63
N ARG A 2 -11.57 33.98 -31.53
CA ARG A 2 -12.30 32.85 -30.94
C ARG A 2 -12.25 33.03 -29.41
N ARG A 3 -13.41 32.93 -28.76
CA ARG A 3 -13.57 32.92 -27.29
C ARG A 3 -12.82 31.74 -26.68
N ARG A 4 -12.07 31.97 -25.59
CA ARG A 4 -11.58 30.94 -24.66
C ARG A 4 -12.76 30.02 -24.26
N SER A 5 -12.67 28.73 -24.55
CA SER A 5 -13.65 27.75 -24.04
C SER A 5 -13.25 27.26 -22.66
N LYS A 6 -14.14 27.50 -21.71
CA LYS A 6 -14.22 26.83 -20.41
C LYS A 6 -14.46 25.33 -20.61
N SER A 7 -13.57 24.49 -20.10
CA SER A 7 -13.83 23.17 -19.48
C SER A 7 -12.48 22.52 -19.18
N SER A 8 -12.03 22.57 -17.92
CA SER A 8 -10.88 21.81 -17.43
C SER A 8 -11.33 20.38 -17.09
N ALA A 9 -11.84 19.66 -18.08
CA ALA A 9 -12.25 18.26 -17.89
C ALA A 9 -10.98 17.40 -17.76
N VAL A 10 -10.70 16.94 -16.54
CA VAL A 10 -9.66 15.93 -16.28
C VAL A 10 -10.19 14.59 -16.80
N SER A 11 -9.36 13.86 -17.56
CA SER A 11 -9.74 12.54 -18.06
C SER A 11 -9.36 11.42 -17.08
N LEU A 12 -10.12 10.33 -17.06
CA LEU A 12 -9.84 9.16 -16.21
C LEU A 12 -8.46 8.56 -16.48
N GLU A 13 -7.94 8.66 -17.70
CA GLU A 13 -6.60 8.17 -18.05
C GLU A 13 -5.47 8.89 -17.29
N TRP A 14 -5.73 10.08 -16.72
CA TRP A 14 -4.79 10.84 -15.89
C TRP A 14 -4.89 10.46 -14.41
N LEU A 15 -6.02 9.86 -14.01
CA LEU A 15 -6.34 9.52 -12.62
C LEU A 15 -6.16 8.02 -12.33
N VAL A 16 -6.34 7.18 -13.34
CA VAL A 16 -6.23 5.72 -13.27
C VAL A 16 -5.13 5.26 -14.21
N THR A 17 -3.99 4.87 -13.66
CA THR A 17 -2.80 4.47 -14.42
C THR A 17 -2.90 3.06 -15.02
N ASP A 18 -3.73 2.19 -14.44
CA ASP A 18 -3.97 0.84 -14.94
C ASP A 18 -4.91 0.88 -16.16
N LYS A 19 -4.32 0.71 -17.35
CA LYS A 19 -5.05 0.71 -18.62
C LYS A 19 -6.07 -0.41 -18.72
N THR A 20 -5.81 -1.56 -18.12
CA THR A 20 -6.73 -2.72 -18.15
C THR A 20 -7.94 -2.42 -17.29
N LEU A 21 -7.72 -1.88 -16.09
CA LEU A 21 -8.80 -1.44 -15.21
C LEU A 21 -9.63 -0.34 -15.85
N LEU A 22 -8.99 0.63 -16.50
CA LEU A 22 -9.63 1.72 -17.22
C LEU A 22 -10.54 1.20 -18.36
N THR A 23 -10.08 0.22 -19.14
CA THR A 23 -10.90 -0.41 -20.20
C THR A 23 -12.12 -1.09 -19.60
N ARG A 24 -11.94 -1.93 -18.57
CA ARG A 24 -13.04 -2.65 -17.91
C ARG A 24 -14.05 -1.70 -17.25
N LEU A 25 -13.56 -0.58 -16.72
CA LEU A 25 -14.38 0.48 -16.16
C LEU A 25 -15.22 1.18 -17.23
N ARG A 26 -14.61 1.52 -18.38
CA ARG A 26 -15.30 2.15 -19.52
C ARG A 26 -16.32 1.22 -20.17
N ASP A 27 -16.01 -0.07 -20.24
CA ASP A 27 -16.87 -1.12 -20.80
C ASP A 27 -18.01 -1.53 -19.85
N GLY A 28 -18.07 -0.94 -18.64
CA GLY A 28 -19.13 -1.18 -17.68
C GLY A 28 -19.06 -2.53 -16.95
N GLU A 29 -17.91 -3.20 -16.98
CA GLU A 29 -17.71 -4.50 -16.32
C GLU A 29 -17.62 -4.37 -14.79
N LEU A 30 -17.35 -3.17 -14.29
CA LEU A 30 -17.16 -2.89 -12.87
C LEU A 30 -18.41 -2.16 -12.34
N SER A 31 -19.15 -2.81 -11.44
CA SER A 31 -20.35 -2.25 -10.81
C SER A 31 -20.63 -2.95 -9.46
N PRO A 32 -20.85 -2.22 -8.35
CA PRO A 32 -20.78 -0.76 -8.21
C PRO A 32 -19.34 -0.26 -8.14
N VAL A 33 -19.11 0.98 -8.59
CA VAL A 33 -17.84 1.70 -8.40
C VAL A 33 -18.04 2.71 -7.28
N VAL A 34 -17.33 2.50 -6.17
CA VAL A 34 -17.43 3.36 -4.99
C VAL A 34 -16.23 4.29 -4.95
N VAL A 35 -16.48 5.60 -5.03
CA VAL A 35 -15.48 6.64 -4.81
C VAL A 35 -15.48 6.99 -3.32
N LEU A 36 -14.28 7.00 -2.74
CA LEU A 36 -14.04 7.34 -1.35
C LEU A 36 -13.03 8.47 -1.24
N ASP A 37 -13.20 9.25 -0.19
CA ASP A 37 -12.32 10.34 0.24
C ASP A 37 -12.19 10.26 1.76
N GLU A 38 -11.11 10.80 2.32
CA GLU A 38 -10.86 10.74 3.76
C GLU A 38 -11.84 11.63 4.53
N ASP A 39 -11.98 12.90 4.11
CA ASP A 39 -12.60 13.94 4.95
C ASP A 39 -14.00 14.40 4.47
N THR A 40 -14.44 13.98 3.28
CA THR A 40 -15.68 14.49 2.70
C THR A 40 -16.93 13.80 3.27
N ARG A 41 -17.80 14.60 3.89
CA ARG A 41 -19.02 14.11 4.56
C ARG A 41 -20.16 13.76 3.59
N SER A 42 -20.23 14.40 2.44
CA SER A 42 -21.28 14.21 1.44
C SER A 42 -20.79 14.61 0.05
N ALA A 43 -21.34 13.98 -0.99
CA ALA A 43 -21.09 14.39 -2.38
C ALA A 43 -21.51 15.85 -2.65
N ALA A 44 -22.44 16.40 -1.85
CA ALA A 44 -22.87 17.79 -1.94
C ALA A 44 -21.82 18.80 -1.42
N ASP A 45 -20.86 18.34 -0.60
CA ASP A 45 -19.82 19.19 -0.01
C ASP A 45 -18.56 19.25 -0.90
N LEU A 46 -18.54 18.45 -1.98
CA LEU A 46 -17.42 18.37 -2.91
C LEU A 46 -17.30 19.66 -3.73
N LYS A 47 -16.11 20.26 -3.69
CA LYS A 47 -15.77 21.32 -4.63
C LYS A 47 -15.48 20.70 -6.00
N ALA A 48 -15.97 21.33 -7.06
CA ALA A 48 -15.81 20.84 -8.43
C ALA A 48 -14.33 20.75 -8.88
N ASP A 49 -13.44 21.51 -8.25
CA ASP A 49 -12.00 21.55 -8.48
C ASP A 49 -11.19 20.61 -7.55
N SER A 50 -11.85 19.91 -6.62
CA SER A 50 -11.21 18.88 -5.80
C SER A 50 -10.87 17.63 -6.64
N LEU A 51 -9.82 16.88 -6.26
CA LEU A 51 -9.43 15.64 -6.94
C LEU A 51 -10.61 14.66 -7.07
N VAL A 52 -11.37 14.50 -5.98
CA VAL A 52 -12.54 13.62 -5.90
C VAL A 52 -13.68 14.13 -6.77
N GLY A 53 -13.92 15.45 -6.80
CA GLY A 53 -14.88 16.06 -7.70
C GLY A 53 -14.52 15.89 -9.17
N MET A 54 -13.24 16.06 -9.52
CA MET A 54 -12.71 15.81 -10.85
C MET A 54 -12.84 14.34 -11.24
N LEU A 55 -12.53 13.41 -10.34
CA LEU A 55 -12.69 11.97 -10.54
C LEU A 55 -14.15 11.57 -10.77
N LEU A 56 -15.07 12.04 -9.93
CA LEU A 56 -16.50 11.76 -10.08
C LEU A 56 -17.06 12.31 -11.40
N ASN A 57 -16.64 13.52 -11.80
CA ASN A 57 -17.02 14.08 -13.09
C ASN A 57 -16.44 13.25 -14.26
N ALA A 58 -15.18 12.82 -14.17
CA ALA A 58 -14.56 11.98 -15.18
C ALA A 58 -15.28 10.61 -15.28
N LEU A 59 -15.59 9.98 -14.16
CA LEU A 59 -16.37 8.73 -14.10
C LEU A 59 -17.76 8.89 -14.72
N ALA A 60 -18.49 9.96 -14.38
CA ALA A 60 -19.84 10.19 -14.90
C ALA A 60 -19.89 10.47 -16.41
N ASN A 61 -18.80 11.00 -16.97
CA ASN A 61 -18.70 11.36 -18.39
C ASN A 61 -18.13 10.23 -19.26
N GLU A 62 -17.18 9.45 -18.74
CA GLU A 62 -16.42 8.47 -19.51
C GLU A 62 -16.91 7.02 -19.32
N VAL A 63 -17.67 6.74 -18.26
CA VAL A 63 -18.26 5.41 -18.03
C VAL A 63 -19.65 5.35 -18.64
N GLN A 64 -19.96 4.21 -19.28
CA GLN A 64 -21.21 4.01 -19.98
C GLN A 64 -22.41 4.17 -19.02
N GLN A 65 -23.19 5.22 -19.21
CA GLN A 65 -24.32 5.54 -18.33
C GLN A 65 -25.38 4.43 -18.42
N GLY A 66 -25.57 3.70 -17.32
CA GLY A 66 -26.60 2.66 -17.17
C GLY A 66 -26.08 1.25 -16.84
N THR A 67 -24.80 0.94 -17.06
CA THR A 67 -24.22 -0.37 -16.72
C THR A 67 -23.47 -0.35 -15.38
N THR A 68 -22.79 0.76 -15.10
CA THR A 68 -22.02 0.95 -13.86
C THR A 68 -22.72 1.91 -12.91
N GLN A 69 -22.97 1.45 -11.68
CA GLN A 69 -23.46 2.31 -10.61
C GLN A 69 -22.27 3.03 -9.93
N ILE A 70 -22.13 4.33 -10.17
CA ILE A 70 -21.14 5.17 -9.49
C ILE A 70 -21.73 5.66 -8.17
N CYS A 71 -21.10 5.30 -7.06
CA CYS A 71 -21.50 5.68 -5.72
C CYS A 71 -20.41 6.51 -5.06
N PHE A 72 -20.81 7.48 -4.24
CA PHE A 72 -19.91 8.19 -3.34
C PHE A 72 -20.19 7.76 -1.90
N LEU A 73 -19.13 7.42 -1.16
CA LEU A 73 -19.28 6.94 0.21
C LEU A 73 -19.60 8.09 1.17
N LYS A 74 -20.85 8.12 1.65
CA LYS A 74 -21.31 9.18 2.55
C LYS A 74 -20.60 9.10 3.90
N GLY A 75 -19.93 10.20 4.28
CA GLY A 75 -19.20 10.33 5.53
C GLY A 75 -17.72 9.97 5.47
N GLY A 76 -17.19 9.70 4.27
CA GLY A 76 -15.78 9.41 4.07
C GLY A 76 -15.34 8.08 4.69
N PHE A 77 -14.03 7.85 4.65
CA PHE A 77 -13.44 6.65 5.25
C PHE A 77 -13.64 6.60 6.77
N GLU A 78 -13.53 7.73 7.48
CA GLU A 78 -13.71 7.77 8.94
C GLU A 78 -15.06 7.19 9.37
N ARG A 79 -16.17 7.67 8.78
CA ARG A 79 -17.50 7.17 9.12
C ARG A 79 -17.69 5.73 8.70
N PHE A 80 -17.19 5.35 7.54
CA PHE A 80 -17.26 3.95 7.09
C PHE A 80 -16.51 3.04 8.05
N SER A 81 -15.33 3.43 8.49
CA SER A 81 -14.53 2.66 9.46
C SER A 81 -15.19 2.57 10.83
N ALA A 82 -15.93 3.60 11.25
CA ALA A 82 -16.68 3.59 12.50
C ALA A 82 -17.94 2.70 12.43
N VAL A 83 -18.59 2.60 11.27
CA VAL A 83 -19.87 1.88 11.11
C VAL A 83 -19.67 0.44 10.62
N CYS A 84 -18.67 0.21 9.78
CA CYS A 84 -18.35 -1.06 9.13
C CYS A 84 -16.91 -1.47 9.45
N SER A 85 -16.56 -1.44 10.73
CA SER A 85 -15.20 -1.69 11.23
C SER A 85 -14.66 -3.07 10.84
N GLU A 86 -15.54 -4.04 10.64
CA GLU A 86 -15.29 -5.42 10.23
C GLU A 86 -14.95 -5.56 8.74
N LEU A 87 -15.36 -4.60 7.91
CA LEU A 87 -14.98 -4.51 6.49
C LEU A 87 -13.70 -3.69 6.29
N CYS A 88 -13.23 -3.03 7.35
CA CYS A 88 -11.96 -2.32 7.38
C CYS A 88 -10.89 -3.25 7.96
N SER A 89 -9.84 -3.55 7.19
CA SER A 89 -8.65 -4.16 7.76
C SER A 89 -7.94 -3.13 8.65
N GLN A 90 -8.32 -3.09 9.94
CA GLN A 90 -7.80 -2.15 10.93
C GLN A 90 -6.26 -2.20 10.99
N PHE A 91 -5.64 -1.06 10.77
CA PHE A 91 -4.34 -0.75 11.37
C PHE A 91 -4.63 -0.29 12.79
N ALA A 92 -4.61 -1.22 13.76
CA ALA A 92 -4.79 -0.86 15.16
C ALA A 92 -3.51 -0.21 15.71
N GLY A 93 -3.48 1.13 15.67
CA GLY A 93 -2.70 1.95 16.60
C GLY A 93 -3.41 2.05 17.96
N LEU A 94 -2.62 2.24 19.01
CA LEU A 94 -2.95 2.04 20.42
C LEU A 94 -4.05 2.94 21.02
N ASN A 95 -4.67 2.39 22.06
CA ASN A 95 -5.74 2.92 22.92
C ASN A 95 -5.47 4.29 23.57
N PHE A 96 -6.56 5.04 23.81
CA PHE A 96 -6.76 5.77 25.05
C PHE A 96 -7.84 5.09 25.91
N SER A 97 -7.59 5.12 27.21
CA SER A 97 -8.12 4.29 28.29
C SER A 97 -9.57 4.54 28.72
N GLY A 98 -10.23 3.46 29.19
CA GLY A 98 -11.07 3.51 30.40
C GLY A 98 -12.47 2.91 30.30
N ALA A 99 -12.62 1.63 30.71
CA ALA A 99 -13.58 1.17 31.75
C ALA A 99 -13.94 -0.31 31.54
N ALA A 100 -13.81 -1.07 32.62
CA ALA A 100 -14.06 -2.50 32.71
C ALA A 100 -15.55 -2.84 32.60
N VAL A 101 -15.87 -3.93 31.90
CA VAL A 101 -16.94 -4.86 32.32
C VAL A 101 -16.45 -6.28 32.08
N ARG A 102 -16.46 -7.07 33.14
CA ARG A 102 -16.31 -8.51 33.10
C ARG A 102 -17.63 -9.07 32.60
N ASP A 103 -17.60 -9.91 31.58
CA ASP A 103 -18.42 -11.13 31.64
C ASP A 103 -17.79 -12.24 30.81
N SER A 104 -17.84 -13.44 31.37
CA SER A 104 -17.42 -14.68 30.75
C SER A 104 -18.58 -15.18 29.91
N ASP A 105 -18.40 -15.31 28.59
CA ASP A 105 -18.89 -16.48 27.86
C ASP A 105 -18.36 -16.50 26.42
N SER A 106 -18.00 -17.71 26.00
CA SER A 106 -17.38 -18.03 24.73
C SER A 106 -18.31 -17.82 23.54
N VAL A 107 -18.00 -16.87 22.66
CA VAL A 107 -18.41 -16.93 21.23
C VAL A 107 -17.27 -16.40 20.36
N LEU A 108 -16.80 -17.27 19.48
CA LEU A 108 -15.78 -17.04 18.46
C LEU A 108 -16.24 -15.95 17.48
N THR A 109 -15.69 -14.74 17.55
CA THR A 109 -15.75 -13.74 16.47
C THR A 109 -14.35 -13.54 15.91
N GLY A 110 -14.05 -14.33 14.88
CA GLY A 110 -12.74 -14.37 14.24
C GLY A 110 -12.36 -13.04 13.62
N ARG A 111 -11.27 -12.44 14.10
CA ARG A 111 -10.49 -11.47 13.33
C ARG A 111 -9.90 -12.22 12.14
N THR A 112 -10.62 -12.27 11.04
CA THR A 112 -10.10 -12.87 9.80
C THR A 112 -8.97 -12.01 9.26
N THR A 113 -7.79 -12.60 9.14
CA THR A 113 -6.66 -12.01 8.43
C THR A 113 -7.11 -11.56 7.03
N PRO A 114 -6.74 -10.34 6.57
CA PRO A 114 -7.09 -9.88 5.23
C PRO A 114 -6.74 -10.91 4.16
N LEU A 115 -7.56 -11.03 3.12
CA LEU A 115 -7.38 -12.03 2.05
C LEU A 115 -5.95 -12.06 1.48
N TYR A 116 -5.30 -10.91 1.35
CA TYR A 116 -3.94 -10.78 0.83
C TYR A 116 -2.82 -11.19 1.82
N ASP A 117 -3.18 -11.48 3.07
CA ASP A 117 -2.31 -11.95 4.15
C ASP A 117 -2.70 -13.38 4.62
N GLN A 118 -3.66 -14.04 3.95
CA GLN A 118 -3.99 -15.45 4.20
C GLN A 118 -2.86 -16.41 3.75
N GLY A 119 -1.88 -15.92 2.98
CA GLY A 119 -0.67 -16.63 2.61
C GLY A 119 0.54 -16.28 3.50
N GLY A 120 1.74 -16.68 3.06
CA GLY A 120 2.99 -16.26 3.68
C GLY A 120 3.56 -14.99 3.04
N PRO A 121 4.71 -14.48 3.53
CA PRO A 121 5.50 -13.51 2.79
C PRO A 121 5.78 -14.00 1.37
N VAL A 122 5.80 -13.08 0.40
CA VAL A 122 6.10 -13.42 -1.00
C VAL A 122 7.60 -13.36 -1.25
N GLU A 123 8.12 -14.30 -2.02
CA GLU A 123 9.51 -14.29 -2.48
C GLU A 123 9.64 -13.30 -3.65
N ILE A 124 10.40 -12.21 -3.45
CA ILE A 124 10.76 -11.27 -4.52
C ILE A 124 12.00 -11.79 -5.25
N LEU A 125 13.03 -12.13 -4.47
CA LEU A 125 14.28 -12.78 -4.90
C LEU A 125 14.57 -13.96 -3.96
N PRO A 126 15.48 -14.89 -4.32
CA PRO A 126 15.82 -16.06 -3.49
C PRO A 126 16.24 -15.75 -2.04
N PHE A 127 16.63 -14.51 -1.76
CA PHE A 127 17.04 -13.99 -0.46
C PHE A 127 16.17 -12.83 0.05
N LEU A 128 15.22 -12.31 -0.73
CA LEU A 128 14.44 -11.11 -0.41
C LEU A 128 12.94 -11.43 -0.44
N PHE A 129 12.30 -11.30 0.72
CA PHE A 129 10.88 -11.53 0.90
C PHE A 129 10.15 -10.24 1.27
N LEU A 130 8.91 -10.09 0.80
CA LEU A 130 8.03 -8.97 1.09
C LEU A 130 6.79 -9.44 1.87
N GLY A 131 6.47 -8.76 2.98
CA GLY A 131 5.30 -9.10 3.78
C GLY A 131 4.74 -7.97 4.64
N SER A 132 3.76 -8.32 5.46
CA SER A 132 3.10 -7.47 6.45
C SER A 132 3.57 -7.79 7.87
N ALA A 133 3.08 -7.03 8.85
CA ALA A 133 3.33 -7.31 10.26
C ALA A 133 2.67 -8.62 10.70
N HIS A 134 1.58 -9.03 10.05
CA HIS A 134 1.02 -10.36 10.23
C HIS A 134 2.08 -11.39 9.85
N HIS A 135 2.64 -11.34 8.65
CA HIS A 135 3.67 -12.31 8.23
C HIS A 135 4.91 -12.32 9.12
N SER A 136 5.39 -11.15 9.59
CA SER A 136 6.57 -11.09 10.46
C SER A 136 6.33 -11.62 11.88
N SER A 137 5.07 -11.83 12.28
CA SER A 137 4.72 -12.42 13.58
C SER A 137 4.58 -13.95 13.57
N HIS A 138 4.68 -14.60 12.42
CA HIS A 138 4.51 -16.05 12.30
C HIS A 138 5.86 -16.79 12.35
N ARG A 139 6.29 -17.16 13.56
CA ARG A 139 7.60 -17.79 13.81
C ARG A 139 7.85 -19.04 12.96
N GLU A 140 6.89 -19.97 12.87
CA GLU A 140 7.08 -21.19 12.06
C GLU A 140 7.21 -20.88 10.57
N ALA A 141 6.47 -19.89 10.07
CA ALA A 141 6.55 -19.47 8.67
C ALA A 141 7.92 -18.83 8.34
N LEU A 142 8.45 -17.98 9.22
CA LEU A 142 9.80 -17.41 9.06
C LEU A 142 10.86 -18.51 9.05
N ARG A 143 10.74 -19.51 9.93
CA ARG A 143 11.66 -20.66 9.99
C ARG A 143 11.57 -21.53 8.75
N SER A 144 10.37 -21.85 8.27
CA SER A 144 10.19 -22.69 7.07
C SER A 144 10.75 -22.04 5.82
N LEU A 145 10.64 -20.72 5.71
CA LEU A 145 11.24 -19.90 4.64
C LEU A 145 12.74 -19.66 4.82
N ARG A 146 13.31 -20.07 5.96
CA ARG A 146 14.71 -19.85 6.37
C ARG A 146 15.09 -18.36 6.39
N ILE A 147 14.17 -17.52 6.87
CA ILE A 147 14.45 -16.12 7.14
C ILE A 147 15.49 -16.04 8.26
N THR A 148 16.56 -15.30 8.02
CA THR A 148 17.65 -15.06 8.98
C THR A 148 17.65 -13.63 9.50
N ALA A 149 17.01 -12.71 8.77
CA ALA A 149 16.94 -11.30 9.11
C ALA A 149 15.58 -10.67 8.77
N VAL A 150 15.22 -9.62 9.49
CA VAL A 150 13.97 -8.88 9.29
C VAL A 150 14.27 -7.38 9.23
N LEU A 151 13.83 -6.74 8.14
CA LEU A 151 13.84 -5.29 7.98
C LEU A 151 12.42 -4.77 8.24
N ASN A 152 12.22 -4.14 9.40
CA ASN A 152 10.95 -3.55 9.81
C ASN A 152 10.90 -2.08 9.38
N VAL A 153 10.07 -1.76 8.38
CA VAL A 153 9.89 -0.43 7.82
C VAL A 153 8.63 0.21 8.39
N SER A 154 8.56 0.31 9.71
CA SER A 154 7.45 0.97 10.41
C SER A 154 7.87 1.51 11.77
N SER A 155 7.20 2.58 12.20
CA SER A 155 7.33 3.12 13.56
C SER A 155 6.50 2.36 14.60
N SER A 156 5.48 1.61 14.17
CA SER A 156 4.45 1.04 15.05
C SER A 156 4.52 -0.47 15.25
N CYS A 157 5.20 -1.22 14.38
CA CYS A 157 5.25 -2.68 14.51
C CYS A 157 6.40 -3.09 15.45
N PRO A 158 6.16 -4.00 16.41
CA PRO A 158 7.23 -4.54 17.26
C PRO A 158 8.07 -5.59 16.51
N ASN A 159 9.33 -5.73 16.92
CA ASN A 159 10.18 -6.85 16.54
C ASN A 159 9.94 -8.00 17.54
N LEU A 160 9.49 -9.17 17.07
CA LEU A 160 9.05 -10.24 17.97
C LEU A 160 10.11 -11.31 18.26
N PHE A 161 11.15 -11.42 17.43
CA PHE A 161 12.11 -12.53 17.48
C PHE A 161 13.57 -12.04 17.52
N GLU A 162 13.85 -10.92 18.20
CA GLU A 162 15.19 -10.29 18.23
C GLU A 162 16.30 -11.19 18.79
N ASN A 163 15.94 -12.21 19.57
CA ASN A 163 16.89 -13.20 20.08
C ASN A 163 17.23 -14.32 19.05
N GLU A 164 16.54 -14.39 17.92
CA GLU A 164 16.66 -15.46 16.93
C GLU A 164 17.01 -14.95 15.52
N LEU A 165 16.56 -13.75 15.17
CA LEU A 165 16.75 -13.15 13.86
C LEU A 165 17.50 -11.83 14.00
N GLN A 166 18.29 -11.49 12.99
CA GLN A 166 18.87 -10.16 12.91
C GLN A 166 17.78 -9.15 12.53
N TYR A 167 17.61 -8.09 13.32
CA TYR A 167 16.64 -7.03 13.02
C TYR A 167 17.32 -5.73 12.62
N LYS A 168 16.64 -4.99 11.74
CA LYS A 168 16.87 -3.57 11.50
C LYS A 168 15.53 -2.86 11.42
N CYS A 169 15.42 -1.71 12.07
CA CYS A 169 14.20 -0.91 12.08
C CYS A 169 14.43 0.41 11.33
N ILE A 170 13.53 0.74 10.42
CA ILE A 170 13.45 2.02 9.70
C ILE A 170 12.12 2.65 10.10
N PRO A 171 12.11 3.61 11.06
CA PRO A 171 10.90 4.12 11.67
C PRO A 171 10.22 5.17 10.78
N VAL A 172 9.64 4.71 9.66
CA VAL A 172 8.97 5.57 8.67
C VAL A 172 7.45 5.36 8.72
N GLU A 173 6.73 6.48 8.72
CA GLU A 173 5.27 6.53 8.61
C GLU A 173 4.82 6.39 7.16
N ASP A 174 3.61 5.85 6.94
CA ASP A 174 3.06 5.69 5.59
C ASP A 174 2.34 6.96 5.13
N SER A 175 3.10 8.04 4.99
CA SER A 175 2.57 9.35 4.62
C SER A 175 3.31 9.89 3.40
N GLN A 176 2.61 10.64 2.56
CA GLN A 176 3.21 11.32 1.41
C GLN A 176 4.26 12.37 1.83
N ALA A 177 4.17 12.87 3.07
CA ALA A 177 5.13 13.82 3.63
C ALA A 177 6.39 13.15 4.22
N ALA A 178 6.38 11.83 4.41
CA ALA A 178 7.51 11.12 4.99
C ALA A 178 8.64 10.96 3.97
N ASP A 179 9.88 11.21 4.39
CA ASP A 179 11.07 10.93 3.59
C ASP A 179 11.54 9.50 3.86
N ILE A 180 11.23 8.59 2.93
CA ILE A 180 11.71 7.20 2.95
C ILE A 180 13.01 7.05 2.13
N SER A 181 13.29 7.99 1.22
CA SER A 181 14.44 7.93 0.31
C SER A 181 15.78 8.03 1.03
N SER A 182 15.85 8.81 2.11
CA SER A 182 17.05 8.89 2.96
C SER A 182 17.46 7.55 3.59
N TRP A 183 16.55 6.58 3.63
CA TRP A 183 16.80 5.24 4.17
C TRP A 183 17.16 4.20 3.10
N PHE A 184 17.12 4.53 1.81
CA PHE A 184 17.36 3.55 0.75
C PHE A 184 18.75 2.94 0.82
N ALA A 185 19.80 3.77 0.98
CA ALA A 185 21.17 3.26 1.10
C ALA A 185 21.31 2.28 2.28
N GLU A 186 20.80 2.68 3.45
CA GLU A 186 20.89 1.88 4.68
C GLU A 186 20.09 0.57 4.60
N ALA A 187 18.93 0.59 3.95
CA ALA A 187 18.11 -0.58 3.70
C ALA A 187 18.78 -1.55 2.73
N ILE A 188 19.34 -1.02 1.63
CA ILE A 188 20.02 -1.81 0.60
C ILE A 188 21.27 -2.47 1.18
N GLU A 189 22.09 -1.74 1.92
CA GLU A 189 23.27 -2.30 2.60
C GLU A 189 22.91 -3.43 3.56
N PHE A 190 21.81 -3.29 4.30
CA PHE A 190 21.33 -4.37 5.17
C PHE A 190 20.91 -5.61 4.38
N ILE A 191 20.14 -5.44 3.30
CA ILE A 191 19.71 -6.54 2.43
C ILE A 191 20.94 -7.24 1.81
N ASP A 192 21.91 -6.47 1.31
CA ASP A 192 23.13 -7.02 0.71
C ASP A 192 24.01 -7.72 1.74
N SER A 193 24.13 -7.20 2.96
CA SER A 193 24.85 -7.86 4.05
C SER A 193 24.26 -9.23 4.36
N VAL A 194 22.92 -9.33 4.48
CA VAL A 194 22.23 -10.61 4.72
C VAL A 194 22.43 -11.57 3.55
N LYS A 195 22.27 -11.08 2.31
CA LYS A 195 22.49 -11.85 1.08
C LYS A 195 23.91 -12.41 0.99
N ASN A 196 24.92 -11.58 1.24
CA ASN A 196 26.34 -11.95 1.15
C ASN A 196 26.73 -12.99 2.20
N ASN A 197 26.02 -13.03 3.32
CA ASN A 197 26.16 -14.06 4.36
C ASN A 197 25.34 -15.33 4.07
N GLY A 198 24.73 -15.45 2.89
CA GLY A 198 23.90 -16.60 2.50
C GLY A 198 22.54 -16.65 3.22
N GLY A 199 22.14 -15.55 3.85
CA GLY A 199 20.89 -15.42 4.59
C GLY A 199 19.71 -15.04 3.70
N ARG A 200 18.55 -14.87 4.34
CA ARG A 200 17.31 -14.40 3.71
C ARG A 200 16.66 -13.34 4.58
N VAL A 201 16.23 -12.25 3.96
CA VAL A 201 15.62 -11.11 4.63
C VAL A 201 14.13 -11.02 4.32
N LEU A 202 13.33 -10.81 5.35
CA LEU A 202 11.95 -10.34 5.22
C LEU A 202 11.92 -8.82 5.39
N VAL A 203 11.51 -8.10 4.36
CA VAL A 203 11.17 -6.68 4.45
C VAL A 203 9.66 -6.58 4.69
N HIS A 204 9.27 -6.00 5.81
CA HIS A 204 7.86 -5.79 6.12
C HIS A 204 7.58 -4.39 6.62
N CYS A 205 6.33 -3.97 6.48
CA CYS A 205 5.77 -2.85 7.21
C CYS A 205 4.49 -3.36 7.90
N GLN A 206 3.51 -2.50 8.14
CA GLN A 206 2.27 -2.92 8.79
C GLN A 206 1.38 -3.80 7.87
N ALA A 207 1.08 -3.38 6.63
CA ALA A 207 0.28 -4.19 5.68
C ALA A 207 1.07 -4.83 4.52
N GLY A 208 2.34 -4.47 4.35
CA GLY A 208 3.11 -4.95 3.21
C GLY A 208 2.60 -4.42 1.86
N ILE A 209 2.09 -3.19 1.83
CA ILE A 209 1.49 -2.57 0.64
C ILE A 209 2.36 -1.43 0.10
N SER A 210 2.74 -0.48 0.96
CA SER A 210 3.44 0.75 0.58
C SER A 210 4.91 0.74 1.05
N ARG A 211 5.22 1.14 2.30
CA ARG A 211 6.60 1.26 2.82
C ARG A 211 7.57 0.12 2.47
N SER A 212 7.24 -1.12 2.81
CA SER A 212 8.12 -2.26 2.53
C SER A 212 8.23 -2.59 1.04
N ALA A 213 7.16 -2.35 0.27
CA ALA A 213 7.20 -2.48 -1.18
C ALA A 213 8.14 -1.41 -1.78
N THR A 214 8.08 -0.16 -1.31
CA THR A 214 9.00 0.92 -1.70
C THR A 214 10.46 0.51 -1.52
N ILE A 215 10.81 -0.06 -0.37
CA ILE A 215 12.18 -0.54 -0.12
C ILE A 215 12.57 -1.67 -1.09
N CYS A 216 11.67 -2.61 -1.37
CA CYS A 216 11.94 -3.66 -2.35
C CYS A 216 12.15 -3.10 -3.77
N LEU A 217 11.38 -2.08 -4.17
CA LEU A 217 11.53 -1.40 -5.45
C LEU A 217 12.87 -0.67 -5.55
N ALA A 218 13.23 0.11 -4.53
CA ALA A 218 14.53 0.77 -4.46
C ALA A 218 15.69 -0.24 -4.55
N TYR A 219 15.57 -1.38 -3.87
CA TYR A 219 16.56 -2.45 -3.96
C TYR A 219 16.72 -3.00 -5.39
N LEU A 220 15.62 -3.24 -6.11
CA LEU A 220 15.68 -3.73 -7.50
C LEU A 220 16.28 -2.68 -8.44
N ILE A 221 15.89 -1.42 -8.31
CA ILE A 221 16.47 -0.31 -9.09
C ILE A 221 17.99 -0.26 -8.90
N GLN A 222 18.47 -0.31 -7.66
CA GLN A 222 19.90 -0.28 -7.36
C GLN A 222 20.65 -1.54 -7.82
N SER A 223 20.16 -2.71 -7.45
CA SER A 223 20.90 -3.97 -7.60
C SER A 223 20.83 -4.55 -9.01
N TRP A 224 19.71 -4.36 -9.71
CA TRP A 224 19.49 -4.85 -11.06
C TRP A 224 19.64 -3.76 -12.12
N ARG A 225 19.78 -2.48 -11.71
CA ARG A 225 19.87 -1.33 -12.63
C ARG A 225 18.69 -1.29 -13.62
N VAL A 226 17.50 -1.63 -13.14
CA VAL A 226 16.25 -1.59 -13.91
C VAL A 226 15.47 -0.33 -13.58
N ARG A 227 14.60 0.07 -14.50
CA ARG A 227 13.70 1.20 -14.29
C ARG A 227 12.64 0.91 -13.23
N LEU A 228 12.05 1.97 -12.69
CA LEU A 228 10.99 1.88 -11.69
C LEU A 228 9.74 1.16 -12.22
N ASP A 229 9.35 1.38 -13.47
CA ASP A 229 8.21 0.69 -14.09
C ASP A 229 8.43 -0.83 -14.14
N GLU A 230 9.61 -1.26 -14.56
CA GLU A 230 10.01 -2.67 -14.63
C GLU A 230 10.10 -3.31 -13.23
N ALA A 231 10.70 -2.61 -12.26
CA ALA A 231 10.75 -3.05 -10.87
C ALA A 231 9.34 -3.16 -10.27
N PHE A 232 8.47 -2.19 -10.55
CA PHE A 232 7.10 -2.15 -10.06
C PHE A 232 6.30 -3.34 -10.57
N ASP A 233 6.32 -3.59 -11.88
CA ASP A 233 5.63 -4.72 -12.50
C ASP A 233 6.13 -6.06 -11.94
N PHE A 234 7.45 -6.19 -11.76
CA PHE A 234 8.07 -7.40 -11.20
C PHE A 234 7.57 -7.73 -9.78
N VAL A 235 7.48 -6.73 -8.90
CA VAL A 235 6.99 -6.92 -7.52
C VAL A 235 5.45 -7.08 -7.52
N LYS A 236 4.73 -6.34 -8.36
CA LYS A 236 3.26 -6.39 -8.47
C LYS A 236 2.77 -7.76 -8.90
N GLN A 237 3.46 -8.42 -9.83
CA GLN A 237 3.14 -9.79 -10.24
C GLN A 237 3.25 -10.81 -9.11
N ARG A 238 4.11 -10.57 -8.11
CA ARG A 238 4.31 -11.44 -6.94
C ARG A 238 3.39 -11.10 -5.78
N ARG A 239 3.13 -9.80 -5.57
CA ARG A 239 2.19 -9.30 -4.57
C ARG A 239 1.28 -8.26 -5.23
N GLY A 240 0.14 -8.72 -5.73
CA GLY A 240 -0.83 -7.90 -6.46
C GLY A 240 -1.39 -6.70 -5.67
N VAL A 241 -1.23 -6.68 -4.35
CA VAL A 241 -1.72 -5.58 -3.49
C VAL A 241 -0.73 -4.44 -3.28
N ILE A 242 0.51 -4.52 -3.80
CA ILE A 242 1.44 -3.40 -3.60
C ILE A 242 0.87 -2.12 -4.21
N SER A 243 1.07 -1.02 -3.47
CA SER A 243 0.64 0.32 -3.84
C SER A 243 1.38 1.32 -2.93
N PRO A 244 2.66 1.65 -3.21
CA PRO A 244 3.35 2.77 -2.58
C PRO A 244 2.51 4.04 -2.67
N ASN A 245 2.51 4.86 -1.62
CA ASN A 245 1.87 6.17 -1.68
C ASN A 245 2.55 7.09 -2.72
N LEU A 246 1.85 8.12 -3.18
CA LEU A 246 2.35 9.00 -4.26
C LEU A 246 3.66 9.73 -3.89
N GLY A 247 3.84 10.10 -2.61
CA GLY A 247 5.09 10.70 -2.14
C GLY A 247 6.27 9.74 -2.28
N PHE A 248 6.07 8.46 -1.96
CA PHE A 248 7.09 7.43 -2.15
C PHE A 248 7.33 7.10 -3.62
N MET A 249 6.30 7.13 -4.47
CA MET A 249 6.48 6.99 -5.91
C MET A 249 7.34 8.12 -6.48
N GLY A 250 7.12 9.37 -6.07
CA GLY A 250 7.95 10.51 -6.46
C GLY A 250 9.41 10.36 -6.00
N GLN A 251 9.62 9.89 -4.77
CA GLN A 251 10.95 9.60 -4.23
C GLN A 251 11.67 8.46 -4.97
N LEU A 252 10.95 7.42 -5.39
CA LEU A 252 11.51 6.34 -6.21
C LEU A 252 11.91 6.80 -7.61
N LEU A 253 11.12 7.68 -8.24
CA LEU A 253 11.47 8.28 -9.54
C LEU A 253 12.74 9.13 -9.46
N GLN A 254 12.90 9.90 -8.39
CA GLN A 254 14.13 10.65 -8.16
C GLN A 254 15.31 9.69 -7.94
N PHE A 255 15.13 8.66 -7.10
CA PHE A 255 16.17 7.66 -6.85
C PHE A 255 16.59 6.90 -8.12
N GLU A 256 15.63 6.52 -8.97
CA GLU A 256 15.92 5.93 -10.29
C GLU A 256 16.81 6.84 -11.13
N THR A 257 16.52 8.14 -11.16
CA THR A 257 17.33 9.12 -11.90
C THR A 257 18.76 9.15 -11.36
N ASP A 258 18.90 9.22 -10.03
CA ASP A 258 20.20 9.31 -9.35
C ASP A 258 21.05 8.04 -9.54
N VAL A 259 20.40 6.88 -9.62
CA VAL A 259 21.06 5.57 -9.76
C VAL A 259 21.33 5.18 -11.20
N LEU A 260 20.47 5.50 -12.16
CA LEU A 260 20.63 5.03 -13.55
C LEU A 260 21.36 6.03 -14.45
N CYS A 261 21.36 7.32 -14.11
CA CYS A 261 22.06 8.35 -14.88
C CYS A 261 23.52 8.54 -14.47
N HIS A 262 23.99 7.85 -13.42
CA HIS A 262 25.35 7.90 -12.88
C HIS A 262 25.99 6.50 -12.78
#